data_AF-A0A944BD05-F1
#
_entry.id   AF-A0A944BD05-F1
#
_cell.length_a   1.000
_cell.length_b   1.000
_cell.length_c   1.000
_cell.angle_alpha   90.00
_cell.angle_beta   90.00
_cell.angle_gamma   90.00
#
_symmetry.space_group_name_H-M   'P 1'
#
loop_
_entity.id
_entity.type
_entity.pdbx_description
1 polymer ?
#
loop_
_entity_poly.entity_id
_entity_poly.type
_entity_poly.pdbx_seq_one_letter_code
_entity_poly.pdbx_strand_id
1 'polypeptide(L)'
;MNKTTIKKWIKRLAILSAFCLFIFICLTGLIIHALDEGCSQIPEKPANIPQSAVWTGECETGHWVNLAEIHDGKYHFMLYRVWDGALMLDADFVFEGKSNCIINEDNWQNQILSYKVEADWINIKGGKLKLVLPAYGGEYWDKDKGAFIWDNDNIE
;
A
#
# COMPACT_ATOMS: atom_id res chain seq x y z
N MET A 1 -8.62 9.20 64.12
CA MET A 1 -8.42 8.08 63.17
C MET A 1 -6.96 7.62 63.25
N ASN A 2 -6.67 6.33 63.50
CA ASN A 2 -5.33 5.84 63.85
C ASN A 2 -4.39 5.75 62.61
N LYS A 3 -3.11 6.11 62.77
CA LYS A 3 -2.09 6.13 61.69
C LYS A 3 -1.93 4.76 61.00
N THR A 4 -2.12 3.67 61.74
CA THR A 4 -2.10 2.29 61.21
C THR A 4 -3.28 2.01 60.28
N THR A 5 -4.46 2.53 60.60
CA THR A 5 -5.66 2.40 59.76
C THR A 5 -5.49 3.17 58.46
N ILE A 6 -4.94 4.39 58.50
CA ILE A 6 -4.69 5.23 57.32
C ILE A 6 -3.70 4.56 56.36
N LYS A 7 -2.58 4.01 56.87
CA LYS A 7 -1.61 3.27 56.04
C LYS A 7 -2.24 2.04 55.36
N LYS A 8 -3.18 1.37 56.02
CA LYS A 8 -3.90 0.21 55.47
C LYS A 8 -4.83 0.61 54.32
N TRP A 9 -5.51 1.76 54.42
CA TRP A 9 -6.35 2.30 53.35
C TRP A 9 -5.55 2.77 52.14
N ILE A 10 -4.41 3.45 52.36
CA ILE A 10 -3.51 3.87 51.27
C ILE A 10 -2.98 2.66 50.49
N LYS A 11 -2.57 1.59 51.19
CA LYS A 11 -2.13 0.35 50.53
C LYS A 11 -3.25 -0.31 49.71
N ARG A 12 -4.48 -0.35 50.25
CA ARG A 12 -5.65 -0.90 49.54
C ARG A 12 -6.00 -0.07 48.29
N LEU A 13 -5.92 1.25 48.39
CA LEU A 13 -6.18 2.15 47.26
C LEU A 13 -5.12 1.98 46.16
N ALA A 14 -3.85 1.84 46.52
CA ALA A 14 -2.76 1.60 45.58
C ALA A 14 -2.87 0.23 44.87
N ILE A 15 -3.32 -0.81 45.58
CA ILE A 15 -3.58 -2.13 44.99
C ILE A 15 -4.75 -2.04 44.00
N LEU A 16 -5.83 -1.35 44.38
CA LEU A 16 -6.98 -1.15 43.52
C LEU A 16 -6.62 -0.35 42.25
N SER A 17 -5.82 0.72 42.38
CA SER A 17 -5.38 1.51 41.24
C SER A 17 -4.47 0.72 40.31
N ALA A 18 -3.55 -0.10 40.85
CA ALA A 18 -2.69 -0.96 40.05
C ALA A 18 -3.50 -2.03 39.29
N PHE A 19 -4.52 -2.59 39.92
CA PHE A 19 -5.42 -3.56 39.27
C PHE A 19 -6.25 -2.93 38.14
N CYS A 20 -6.80 -1.73 38.36
CA CYS A 20 -7.50 -1.00 37.30
C CYS A 20 -6.59 -0.64 36.13
N LEU A 21 -5.34 -0.23 36.39
CA LEU A 21 -4.36 0.07 35.34
C LEU A 21 -4.02 -1.18 34.52
N PHE A 22 -3.85 -2.33 35.17
CA PHE A 22 -3.60 -3.60 34.48
C PHE A 22 -4.76 -3.99 33.56
N ILE A 23 -6.01 -3.87 34.02
CA ILE A 23 -7.19 -4.13 33.20
C ILE A 23 -7.22 -3.19 31.99
N PHE A 24 -6.93 -1.91 32.18
CA PHE A 24 -6.88 -0.93 31.10
C PHE A 24 -5.82 -1.29 30.03
N ILE A 25 -4.63 -1.74 30.46
CA ILE A 25 -3.58 -2.21 29.55
C ILE A 25 -4.03 -3.46 28.79
N CYS A 26 -4.68 -4.41 29.44
CA CYS A 26 -5.21 -5.60 28.78
C CYS A 26 -6.30 -5.27 27.76
N LEU A 27 -7.22 -4.36 28.10
CA LEU A 27 -8.29 -3.93 27.19
C LEU A 27 -7.75 -3.16 25.99
N THR A 28 -6.77 -2.28 26.18
CA THR A 28 -6.13 -1.57 25.08
C THR A 28 -5.35 -2.52 24.16
N GLY A 29 -4.66 -3.52 24.71
CA GLY A 29 -4.02 -4.57 23.91
C GLY A 29 -5.01 -5.38 23.08
N LEU A 30 -6.18 -5.72 23.64
CA LEU A 30 -7.27 -6.41 22.94
C LEU A 30 -7.88 -5.56 21.82
N ILE A 31 -8.06 -4.26 22.05
CA ILE A 31 -8.57 -3.33 21.01
C ILE A 31 -7.56 -3.21 19.88
N ILE A 32 -6.26 -3.05 20.18
CA ILE A 32 -5.21 -2.98 19.16
C ILE A 32 -5.19 -4.27 18.33
N HIS A 33 -5.33 -5.44 18.96
CA HIS A 33 -5.37 -6.71 18.25
C HIS A 33 -6.64 -6.89 17.42
N ALA A 34 -7.80 -6.43 17.90
CA ALA A 34 -9.06 -6.47 17.15
C ALA A 34 -9.08 -5.50 15.96
N LEU A 35 -8.30 -4.41 16.01
CA LEU A 35 -8.09 -3.50 14.89
C LEU A 35 -7.02 -3.99 13.92
N ASP A 36 -6.24 -5.01 14.30
CA ASP A 36 -5.24 -5.70 13.49
C ASP A 36 -5.82 -6.94 12.81
N GLU A 37 -7.13 -6.93 12.52
CA GLU A 37 -7.67 -7.77 11.45
C GLU A 37 -7.12 -7.23 10.12
N GLY A 38 -5.85 -7.52 9.91
CA GLY A 38 -5.11 -7.25 8.70
C GLY A 38 -5.94 -7.73 7.53
N CYS A 39 -6.21 -6.79 6.65
CA CYS A 39 -7.14 -6.95 5.57
C CYS A 39 -6.66 -8.09 4.65
N SER A 40 -7.19 -9.29 4.86
CA SER A 40 -6.58 -10.55 4.42
C SER A 40 -7.07 -11.02 3.05
N GLN A 41 -8.01 -10.32 2.42
CA GLN A 41 -8.60 -10.79 1.17
C GLN A 41 -7.91 -10.13 -0.03
N ILE A 42 -6.95 -10.86 -0.60
CA ILE A 42 -6.58 -10.68 -2.00
C ILE A 42 -7.85 -10.94 -2.83
N PRO A 43 -8.27 -10.02 -3.72
CA PRO A 43 -9.45 -10.23 -4.55
C PRO A 43 -9.25 -11.43 -5.47
N GLU A 44 -10.36 -12.03 -5.92
CA GLU A 44 -10.31 -13.05 -6.97
C GLU A 44 -9.72 -12.44 -8.24
N LYS A 45 -8.75 -13.11 -8.88
CA LYS A 45 -8.10 -12.61 -10.09
C LYS A 45 -9.02 -12.80 -11.31
N PRO A 46 -9.40 -11.73 -12.02
CA PRO A 46 -10.12 -11.84 -13.30
C PRO A 46 -9.38 -12.70 -14.33
N ALA A 47 -10.12 -13.49 -15.10
CA ALA A 47 -9.57 -14.49 -16.03
C ALA A 47 -8.75 -13.90 -17.20
N ASN A 48 -8.99 -12.64 -17.54
CA ASN A 48 -8.28 -11.89 -18.58
C ASN A 48 -6.93 -11.33 -18.13
N ILE A 49 -6.61 -11.39 -16.83
CA ILE A 49 -5.32 -10.93 -16.30
C ILE A 49 -4.27 -12.05 -16.48
N PRO A 50 -3.05 -11.72 -16.92
CA PRO A 50 -1.96 -12.70 -17.02
C PRO A 50 -1.74 -13.53 -15.75
N GLN A 51 -1.37 -14.79 -15.94
CA GLN A 51 -1.10 -15.68 -14.81
C GLN A 51 0.05 -15.16 -13.92
N SER A 52 1.05 -14.54 -14.54
CA SER A 52 2.22 -13.92 -13.91
C SER A 52 1.92 -12.65 -13.12
N ALA A 53 0.73 -12.04 -13.31
CA ALA A 53 0.37 -10.83 -12.60
C ALA A 53 0.14 -11.10 -11.11
N VAL A 54 0.63 -10.20 -10.27
CA VAL A 54 0.54 -10.27 -8.81
C VAL A 54 -0.32 -9.14 -8.26
N TRP A 55 -1.04 -9.43 -7.19
CA TRP A 55 -1.80 -8.43 -6.46
C TRP A 55 -0.86 -7.52 -5.67
N THR A 56 -0.96 -6.21 -5.88
CA THR A 56 -0.16 -5.22 -5.14
C THR A 56 -1.07 -4.13 -4.62
N GLY A 57 -1.22 -4.06 -3.30
CA GLY A 57 -1.99 -3.05 -2.61
C GLY A 57 -2.80 -3.59 -1.45
N GLU A 58 -3.49 -2.66 -0.79
CA GLU A 58 -4.37 -2.96 0.34
C GLU A 58 -5.74 -3.43 -0.18
N CYS A 59 -6.60 -3.91 0.72
CA CYS A 59 -7.89 -4.56 0.39
C CYS A 59 -8.70 -3.92 -0.74
N GLU A 60 -8.85 -2.60 -0.73
CA GLU A 60 -9.76 -1.89 -1.64
C GLU A 60 -9.04 -1.01 -2.66
N THR A 61 -7.73 -0.88 -2.56
CA THR A 61 -6.94 0.13 -3.30
C THR A 61 -5.79 -0.47 -4.09
N GLY A 62 -5.73 -1.79 -4.21
CA GLY A 62 -4.68 -2.47 -4.97
C GLY A 62 -4.97 -2.63 -6.46
N HIS A 63 -3.94 -3.12 -7.15
CA HIS A 63 -3.96 -3.42 -8.58
C HIS A 63 -3.26 -4.74 -8.84
N TRP A 64 -3.64 -5.40 -9.93
CA TRP A 64 -2.87 -6.50 -10.48
C TRP A 64 -1.74 -5.92 -11.32
N VAL A 65 -0.50 -6.31 -11.03
CA VAL A 65 0.69 -5.78 -11.71
C VAL A 65 1.41 -6.93 -12.40
N ASN A 66 1.78 -6.74 -13.66
CA ASN A 66 2.54 -7.70 -14.45
C ASN A 66 3.79 -7.04 -15.01
N LEU A 67 4.96 -7.65 -14.80
CA LEU A 67 6.16 -7.30 -15.55
C LEU A 67 6.05 -7.91 -16.95
N ALA A 68 6.02 -7.08 -17.98
CA ALA A 68 6.00 -7.53 -19.37
C ALA A 68 7.42 -7.89 -19.84
N GLU A 69 8.37 -6.96 -19.63
CA GLU A 69 9.78 -7.16 -19.95
C GLU A 69 10.69 -6.16 -19.22
N ILE A 70 11.99 -6.38 -19.30
CA ILE A 70 13.03 -5.45 -18.86
C ILE A 70 13.92 -5.15 -20.07
N HIS A 71 14.01 -3.88 -20.45
CA HIS A 71 14.80 -3.44 -21.60
C HIS A 71 15.46 -2.10 -21.31
N ASP A 72 16.69 -1.89 -21.81
CA ASP A 72 17.41 -0.60 -21.75
C ASP A 72 17.42 0.10 -20.36
N GLY A 73 17.50 -0.68 -19.27
CA GLY A 73 17.48 -0.15 -17.90
C GLY A 73 16.11 0.33 -17.40
N LYS A 74 15.04 0.00 -18.14
CA LYS A 74 13.65 0.24 -17.81
C LYS A 74 12.92 -1.05 -17.50
N TYR A 75 11.83 -0.92 -16.76
CA TYR A 75 10.93 -1.99 -16.38
C TYR A 75 9.57 -1.71 -16.99
N HIS A 76 9.15 -2.55 -17.93
CA HIS A 76 7.87 -2.42 -18.59
C HIS A 76 6.79 -3.13 -17.76
N PHE A 77 5.90 -2.36 -17.15
CA PHE A 77 4.81 -2.89 -16.32
C PHE A 77 3.44 -2.62 -16.95
N MET A 78 2.58 -3.62 -16.80
CA MET A 78 1.14 -3.52 -17.10
C MET A 78 0.36 -3.62 -15.80
N LEU A 79 -0.58 -2.70 -15.60
CA LEU A 79 -1.42 -2.62 -14.42
C LEU A 79 -2.87 -2.85 -14.82
N TYR A 80 -3.53 -3.75 -14.09
CA TYR A 80 -4.90 -4.15 -14.35
C TYR A 80 -5.79 -3.88 -13.16
N ARG A 81 -7.04 -3.63 -13.50
CA ARG A 81 -8.08 -3.31 -12.55
C ARG A 81 -8.56 -4.51 -11.76
N VAL A 82 -8.93 -4.26 -10.51
CA VAL A 82 -9.48 -5.27 -9.59
C VAL A 82 -10.69 -6.01 -10.14
N TRP A 83 -11.72 -5.26 -10.56
CA TRP A 83 -13.07 -5.82 -10.67
C TRP A 83 -13.37 -6.47 -12.03
N ASP A 84 -12.66 -6.09 -13.08
CA ASP A 84 -12.88 -6.60 -14.46
C ASP A 84 -11.58 -6.96 -15.19
N GLY A 85 -10.41 -6.72 -14.58
CA GLY A 85 -9.11 -6.98 -15.20
C GLY A 85 -8.78 -6.08 -16.39
N ALA A 86 -9.51 -4.97 -16.60
CA ALA A 86 -9.21 -4.04 -17.67
C ALA A 86 -7.80 -3.43 -17.49
N LEU A 87 -7.11 -3.20 -18.61
CA LEU A 87 -5.79 -2.59 -18.63
C LEU A 87 -5.91 -1.11 -18.25
N MET A 88 -5.35 -0.77 -17.10
CA MET A 88 -5.37 0.60 -16.57
C MET A 88 -4.17 1.41 -17.05
N LEU A 89 -3.00 0.80 -17.07
CA LEU A 89 -1.75 1.42 -17.50
C LEU A 89 -0.81 0.38 -18.10
N ASP A 90 -0.19 0.75 -19.20
CA ASP A 90 0.83 -0.02 -19.90
C ASP A 90 2.00 0.92 -20.18
N ALA A 91 3.09 0.81 -19.42
CA ALA A 91 4.16 1.81 -19.48
C ALA A 91 5.52 1.33 -18.97
N ASP A 92 6.54 2.09 -19.36
CA ASP A 92 7.89 1.99 -18.85
C ASP A 92 8.03 2.65 -17.47
N PHE A 93 8.89 2.07 -16.64
CA PHE A 93 9.31 2.67 -15.39
C PHE A 93 10.83 2.63 -15.23
N VAL A 94 11.40 3.65 -14.59
CA VAL A 94 12.82 3.73 -14.27
C VAL A 94 13.04 3.74 -12.76
N PHE A 95 14.07 3.05 -12.31
CA PHE A 95 14.40 3.01 -10.89
C PHE A 95 14.92 4.37 -10.41
N GLU A 96 14.32 4.89 -9.34
CA GLU A 96 14.72 6.14 -8.70
C GLU A 96 15.08 5.83 -7.23
N GLY A 97 16.35 5.50 -6.97
CA GLY A 97 16.81 5.10 -5.64
C GLY A 97 18.29 4.73 -5.57
N LYS A 98 18.72 4.06 -4.51
CA LYS A 98 20.09 3.52 -4.37
C LYS A 98 20.20 2.19 -5.13
N SER A 99 21.26 2.03 -5.93
CA SER A 99 21.52 0.99 -6.96
C SER A 99 21.39 -0.49 -6.56
N ASN A 100 21.08 -0.81 -5.31
CA ASN A 100 21.24 -2.16 -4.76
C ASN A 100 19.94 -2.97 -4.80
N CYS A 101 18.86 -2.39 -5.31
CA CYS A 101 17.53 -3.01 -5.37
C CYS A 101 17.16 -3.33 -6.82
N ILE A 102 18.03 -4.11 -7.47
CA ILE A 102 17.85 -4.52 -8.86
C ILE A 102 16.69 -5.52 -8.92
N ILE A 103 15.68 -5.16 -9.70
CA ILE A 103 14.57 -6.04 -10.05
C ILE A 103 14.95 -6.84 -11.29
N ASN A 104 14.56 -8.11 -11.33
CA ASN A 104 14.68 -8.96 -12.51
C ASN A 104 13.45 -9.85 -12.67
N GLU A 105 13.40 -10.59 -13.77
CA GLU A 105 12.28 -11.49 -14.09
C GLU A 105 12.01 -12.54 -13.00
N ASP A 106 13.04 -12.96 -12.27
CA ASP A 106 12.93 -13.98 -11.23
C ASP A 106 12.46 -13.43 -9.87
N ASN A 107 12.68 -12.14 -9.60
CA ASN A 107 12.50 -11.58 -8.26
C ASN A 107 11.41 -10.51 -8.17
N TRP A 108 10.94 -9.95 -9.30
CA TRP A 108 10.12 -8.73 -9.30
C TRP A 108 8.86 -8.87 -8.45
N GLN A 109 8.18 -10.01 -8.52
CA GLN A 109 6.95 -10.28 -7.77
C GLN A 109 7.13 -10.08 -6.26
N ASN A 110 8.32 -10.41 -5.76
CA ASN A 110 8.65 -10.27 -4.34
C ASN A 110 9.16 -8.86 -3.99
N GLN A 111 9.40 -8.00 -4.97
CA GLN A 111 9.91 -6.65 -4.78
C GLN A 111 8.81 -5.59 -4.79
N ILE A 112 7.72 -5.79 -5.55
CA ILE A 112 6.62 -4.82 -5.62
C ILE A 112 5.84 -4.77 -4.31
N LEU A 113 5.58 -3.55 -3.83
CA LEU A 113 4.80 -3.29 -2.62
C LEU A 113 3.43 -2.70 -2.96
N SER A 114 3.40 -1.67 -3.80
CA SER A 114 2.17 -1.00 -4.21
C SER A 114 2.37 -0.13 -5.44
N TYR A 115 1.32 0.08 -6.20
CA TYR A 115 1.23 1.18 -7.16
C TYR A 115 0.40 2.33 -6.58
N LYS A 116 0.80 3.58 -6.85
CA LYS A 116 0.01 4.76 -6.52
C LYS A 116 -0.28 5.55 -7.80
N VAL A 117 -1.53 5.47 -8.27
CA VAL A 117 -2.03 6.15 -9.47
C VAL A 117 -1.69 7.64 -9.45
N GLU A 118 -1.99 8.34 -8.37
CA GLU A 118 -1.83 9.81 -8.26
C GLU A 118 -0.37 10.29 -8.26
N ALA A 119 0.59 9.38 -8.14
CA ALA A 119 1.98 9.73 -7.92
C ALA A 119 2.93 9.09 -8.93
N ASP A 120 2.38 8.46 -9.98
CA ASP A 120 3.13 7.97 -11.16
C ASP A 120 4.34 7.11 -10.81
N TRP A 121 4.19 6.25 -9.79
CA TRP A 121 5.28 5.42 -9.28
C TRP A 121 4.81 4.09 -8.67
N ILE A 122 5.69 3.10 -8.76
CA ILE A 122 5.57 1.81 -8.09
C ILE A 122 6.54 1.77 -6.92
N ASN A 123 6.05 1.48 -5.71
CA ASN A 123 6.87 1.27 -4.53
C ASN A 123 7.45 -0.15 -4.53
N ILE A 124 8.73 -0.25 -4.19
CA ILE A 124 9.46 -1.52 -4.13
C ILE A 124 10.30 -1.61 -2.85
N LYS A 125 10.72 -2.82 -2.44
CA LYS A 125 11.43 -3.11 -1.16
C LYS A 125 12.75 -2.35 -0.89
N GLY A 126 13.18 -1.44 -1.75
CA GLY A 126 14.25 -0.49 -1.44
C GLY A 126 14.30 0.74 -2.33
N GLY A 127 13.15 1.15 -2.85
CA GLY A 127 13.05 2.35 -3.66
C GLY A 127 11.69 2.50 -4.31
N LYS A 128 11.70 3.19 -5.44
CA LYS A 128 10.54 3.48 -6.26
C LYS A 128 10.91 3.33 -7.73
N LEU A 129 9.96 2.91 -8.54
CA LEU A 129 10.04 2.95 -9.99
C LEU A 129 9.16 4.10 -10.46
N LYS A 130 9.74 5.09 -11.12
CA LYS A 130 9.02 6.25 -11.64
C LYS A 130 8.54 5.98 -13.05
N LEU A 131 7.29 6.34 -13.34
CA LEU A 131 6.69 6.24 -14.66
C LEU A 131 7.48 7.05 -15.69
N VAL A 132 7.66 6.46 -16.86
CA VAL A 132 8.22 7.10 -18.05
C VAL A 132 7.09 7.29 -19.05
N LEU A 133 6.94 8.53 -19.51
CA LEU A 133 5.97 8.90 -20.53
C LEU A 133 6.62 9.00 -21.91
N PRO A 134 5.86 8.82 -23.01
CA PRO A 134 4.45 8.42 -23.02
C PRO A 134 4.25 6.94 -22.61
N ALA A 135 3.10 6.65 -22.01
CA ALA A 135 2.66 5.27 -21.82
C ALA A 135 2.28 4.64 -23.18
N TYR A 136 2.32 3.32 -23.25
CA TYR A 136 1.89 2.54 -24.41
C TYR A 136 0.37 2.43 -24.52
N GLY A 137 -0.34 2.48 -23.38
CA GLY A 137 -1.80 2.38 -23.36
C GLY A 137 -2.42 2.28 -21.97
N GLY A 138 -3.70 1.93 -21.96
CA GLY A 138 -4.52 1.75 -20.76
C GLY A 138 -5.47 2.90 -20.50
N GLU A 139 -6.52 2.63 -19.73
CA GLU A 139 -7.58 3.61 -19.49
C GLU A 139 -7.14 4.91 -18.82
N TYR A 140 -6.08 4.89 -18.00
CA TYR A 140 -5.53 6.14 -17.44
C TYR A 140 -4.89 6.98 -18.53
N TRP A 141 -4.18 6.35 -19.47
CA TRP A 141 -3.51 7.04 -20.56
C TRP A 141 -4.47 7.55 -21.64
N ASP A 142 -5.52 6.79 -21.93
CA ASP A 142 -6.53 7.21 -22.92
C ASP A 142 -7.33 8.43 -22.43
N LYS A 143 -7.45 8.65 -21.12
CA LYS A 143 -8.06 9.86 -20.53
C LYS A 143 -7.13 11.08 -20.58
N ASP A 144 -5.82 10.88 -20.48
CA ASP A 144 -4.83 11.96 -20.48
C ASP A 144 -4.53 12.54 -21.88
N LYS A 145 -5.11 11.99 -22.94
CA LYS A 145 -5.22 12.69 -24.24
C LYS A 145 -6.20 13.90 -24.19
N GLY A 146 -6.89 14.13 -23.06
CA GLY A 146 -7.83 15.24 -22.91
C GLY A 146 -7.80 16.01 -21.57
N ALA A 147 -6.97 15.66 -20.57
CA ALA A 147 -7.10 16.25 -19.24
C ALA A 147 -5.78 16.43 -18.46
N PHE A 148 -4.85 17.22 -19.01
CA PHE A 148 -3.95 18.04 -18.19
C PHE A 148 -3.90 19.47 -18.77
N ILE A 149 -5.07 20.06 -19.01
CA ILE A 149 -5.22 21.52 -18.89
C ILE A 149 -5.57 21.73 -17.42
N TRP A 150 -4.58 22.13 -16.62
CA TRP A 150 -4.89 22.90 -15.42
C TRP A 150 -5.49 24.20 -15.93
N ASP A 151 -6.82 24.25 -15.98
CA ASP A 151 -7.56 25.47 -16.29
C ASP A 151 -7.45 26.38 -15.06
N ASN A 152 -6.30 27.05 -14.93
CA ASN A 152 -6.05 28.10 -13.96
C ASN A 152 -6.51 29.48 -14.46
N ASP A 153 -7.21 29.54 -15.59
CA ASP A 153 -7.61 30.78 -16.26
C ASP A 153 -9.11 31.11 -16.10
N ASN A 154 -9.73 30.74 -14.98
CA ASN A 154 -11.05 31.26 -14.60
C ASN A 154 -11.04 31.93 -13.22
N ILE A 155 -10.15 32.90 -13.05
CA ILE A 155 -10.38 34.06 -12.19
C ILE A 155 -10.40 35.30 -13.08
N GLU A 156 -11.57 35.62 -13.63
CA GLU A 156 -12.10 36.99 -13.77
C GLU A 156 -13.61 36.96 -13.48
#